data_AF-A0A521BEI8-F1
#
_entry.id   AF-A0A521BEI8-F1
#
_cell.length_a   1.000
_cell.length_b   1.000
_cell.length_c   1.000
_cell.angle_alpha   90.00
_cell.angle_beta   90.00
_cell.angle_gamma   90.00
#
_symmetry.space_group_name_H-M   'P 1'
#
loop_
_entity.id
_entity.type
_entity.pdbx_description
1 polymer ?
#
loop_
_entity_poly.entity_id
_entity_poly.type
_entity_poly.pdbx_seq_one_letter_code
_entity_poly.pdbx_strand_id
1 'polypeptide(L)'
;MSERAIEIVELDRRFAADPNGVELKRLTERLAAGKGRVVQEMGRGVSTDEYARLSLLAQAYDAGIDALPKLWASINEDPNPQ
;
A
#
# COMPACT_ATOMS: atom_id res chain seq x y z
N MET A 1 12.54 -10.92 11.27
CA MET A 1 12.26 -9.46 11.36
C MET A 1 10.76 -9.28 11.20
N SER A 2 10.06 -8.77 12.20
CA SER A 2 8.59 -8.68 12.21
C SER A 2 8.12 -7.63 11.20
N GLU A 3 7.35 -8.05 10.19
CA GLU A 3 6.48 -7.14 9.44
C GLU A 3 5.48 -6.56 10.44
N ARG A 4 5.78 -5.37 10.96
CA ARG A 4 4.80 -4.62 11.75
C ARG A 4 3.65 -4.26 10.81
N ALA A 5 2.51 -4.91 10.98
CA ALA A 5 1.24 -4.43 10.48
C ALA A 5 1.05 -3.00 10.99
N ILE A 6 0.87 -2.04 10.07
CA ILE A 6 0.54 -0.67 10.44
C ILE A 6 -0.98 -0.63 10.61
N GLU A 7 -1.44 -0.34 11.82
CA GLU A 7 -2.86 -0.09 12.07
C GLU A 7 -3.29 1.22 11.38
N ILE A 8 -4.53 1.30 10.91
CA ILE A 8 -5.04 2.46 10.15
C ILE A 8 -4.86 3.78 10.92
N VAL A 9 -5.08 3.77 12.24
CA VAL A 9 -4.92 4.96 13.11
C VAL A 9 -3.47 5.47 13.14
N GLU A 10 -2.50 4.56 13.02
CA GLU A 10 -1.07 4.90 12.97
C GLU A 10 -0.69 5.45 11.59
N LEU A 11 -1.39 5.05 10.52
CA LEU A 11 -1.21 5.58 9.18
C LEU A 11 -1.73 7.02 9.07
N ASP A 12 -2.89 7.31 9.65
CA ASP A 12 -3.48 8.67 9.66
C ASP A 12 -2.53 9.68 10.34
N ARG A 13 -1.98 9.31 11.51
CA ARG A 13 -1.01 10.17 12.22
C ARG A 13 0.26 10.44 11.42
N ARG A 14 0.76 9.43 10.70
CA ARG A 14 1.96 9.58 9.85
C ARG A 14 1.68 10.48 8.66
N PHE A 15 0.51 10.35 8.04
CA PHE A 15 0.10 11.20 6.91
C PHE A 15 -0.21 12.63 7.32
N ALA A 16 -0.79 12.85 8.51
CA ALA A 16 -0.97 14.19 9.06
C ALA A 16 0.38 14.90 9.34
N ALA A 17 1.43 14.13 9.65
CA ALA A 17 2.79 14.64 9.85
C ALA A 17 3.62 14.71 8.55
N ASP A 18 3.04 14.38 7.39
CA ASP A 18 3.72 14.29 6.09
C ASP A 18 3.10 15.25 5.04
N PRO A 19 3.14 16.58 5.26
CA PRO A 19 2.50 17.55 4.36
C PRO A 19 3.15 17.61 2.97
N ASN A 20 4.35 17.05 2.81
CA ASN A 20 5.07 17.01 1.54
C ASN A 20 4.94 15.65 0.82
N GLY A 21 4.19 14.68 1.38
CA GLY A 21 3.95 13.38 0.77
C GLY A 21 5.18 12.47 0.66
N VAL A 22 6.21 12.68 1.48
CA VAL A 22 7.46 11.88 1.47
C VAL A 22 7.19 10.45 1.95
N GLU A 23 6.45 10.28 3.04
CA GLU A 23 6.06 8.98 3.56
C GLU A 23 4.98 8.33 2.70
N LEU A 24 4.04 9.11 2.13
CA LEU A 24 3.11 8.62 1.10
C LEU A 24 3.88 7.97 -0.06
N LYS A 25 4.85 8.68 -0.63
CA LYS A 25 5.67 8.18 -1.74
C LYS A 25 6.41 6.90 -1.34
N ARG A 26 7.06 6.91 -0.18
CA ARG A 26 7.82 5.76 0.34
C ARG A 26 6.95 4.52 0.53
N LEU A 27 5.76 4.67 1.11
CA LEU A 27 4.83 3.55 1.30
C LEU A 27 4.30 3.03 -0.03
N THR A 28 3.97 3.93 -0.96
CA THR A 28 3.49 3.56 -2.31
C THR A 28 4.56 2.78 -3.08
N GLU A 29 5.81 3.24 -3.07
CA GLU A 29 6.95 2.54 -3.68
C GLU A 29 7.19 1.16 -3.04
N ARG A 30 7.05 1.05 -1.71
CA ARG A 30 7.18 -0.22 -1.01
C ARG A 30 6.09 -1.21 -1.41
N LEU A 31 4.84 -0.75 -1.55
CA LEU A 31 3.73 -1.59 -2.02
C LEU A 31 3.95 -2.01 -3.48
N ALA A 32 4.38 -1.09 -4.35
CA ALA A 32 4.69 -1.39 -5.75
C ALA A 32 5.81 -2.44 -5.88
N ALA A 33 6.88 -2.32 -5.08
CA ALA A 33 7.93 -3.32 -5.02
C ALA A 33 7.43 -4.68 -4.50
N GLY A 34 6.53 -4.68 -3.51
CA GLY A 34 5.85 -5.86 -3.01
C GLY A 34 5.04 -6.56 -4.11
N LYS A 35 4.19 -5.82 -4.83
CA LYS A 35 3.44 -6.30 -6.00
C LYS A 35 4.36 -6.89 -7.07
N GLY A 36 5.45 -6.19 -7.40
CA GLY A 36 6.43 -6.65 -8.39
C GLY A 36 6.99 -8.03 -8.07
N ARG A 37 7.31 -8.30 -6.79
CA ARG A 37 7.76 -9.63 -6.34
C ARG A 37 6.67 -10.70 -6.48
N VAL A 38 5.42 -10.37 -6.15
CA VAL A 38 4.29 -11.30 -6.30
C VAL A 38 4.08 -11.66 -7.77
N VAL A 39 4.08 -10.68 -8.67
CA VAL A 39 3.93 -10.90 -10.11
C VAL A 39 5.09 -11.72 -10.68
N GLN A 40 6.32 -11.46 -10.23
CA GLN A 40 7.48 -12.28 -10.61
C GLN A 40 7.32 -13.74 -10.17
N GLU A 41 6.83 -13.99 -8.96
CA GLU A 41 6.58 -15.34 -8.46
C GLU A 41 5.49 -16.05 -9.28
N MET A 42 4.40 -15.36 -9.59
CA MET A 42 3.34 -15.89 -10.48
C MET A 42 3.91 -16.31 -11.85
N GLY A 43 4.88 -15.56 -12.38
CA GLY A 43 5.54 -15.84 -13.65
C GLY A 43 6.46 -17.07 -13.67
N ARG A 44 6.75 -17.70 -12.51
CA ARG A 44 7.63 -18.87 -12.42
C ARG A 44 6.96 -20.20 -12.74
N GLY A 45 5.67 -20.21 -13.08
CA GLY A 45 4.93 -21.43 -13.35
C GLY A 45 4.56 -22.18 -12.06
N VAL A 46 3.93 -21.47 -11.13
CA VAL A 46 3.39 -22.04 -9.90
C VAL A 46 2.12 -22.88 -10.16
N SER A 47 1.69 -23.65 -9.16
CA SER A 47 0.42 -24.40 -9.23
C SER A 47 -0.79 -23.46 -9.36
N THR A 48 -1.93 -23.99 -9.80
CA THR A 48 -3.18 -23.21 -9.93
C THR A 48 -3.62 -22.59 -8.62
N ASP A 49 -3.51 -23.32 -7.52
CA ASP A 49 -3.92 -22.85 -6.19
C ASP A 49 -3.01 -21.74 -5.69
N GLU A 50 -1.70 -21.87 -5.90
CA GLU A 50 -0.74 -20.83 -5.54
C GLU A 50 -0.89 -19.60 -6.44
N TYR A 51 -1.15 -19.79 -7.73
CA TYR A 51 -1.45 -18.68 -8.64
C TYR A 51 -2.70 -17.90 -8.18
N ALA A 52 -3.76 -18.60 -7.77
CA ALA A 52 -4.97 -17.96 -7.25
C ALA A 52 -4.68 -17.15 -5.97
N ARG A 53 -3.89 -17.72 -5.06
CA ARG A 53 -3.46 -17.02 -3.83
C ARG A 53 -2.63 -15.77 -4.13
N LEU A 54 -1.63 -15.89 -5.00
CA LEU A 54 -0.78 -14.77 -5.39
C LEU A 54 -1.57 -13.70 -6.15
N SER A 55 -2.57 -14.09 -6.95
CA SER A 55 -3.48 -13.15 -7.62
C SER A 55 -4.27 -12.31 -6.63
N LEU A 56 -4.83 -12.92 -5.58
CA LEU A 56 -5.51 -12.20 -4.50
C LEU A 56 -4.56 -11.25 -3.76
N LEU A 57 -3.32 -11.69 -3.52
CA LEU A 57 -2.30 -10.85 -2.89
C LEU A 57 -1.92 -9.65 -3.78
N ALA A 58 -1.77 -9.85 -5.09
CA ALA A 58 -1.51 -8.77 -6.04
C ALA A 58 -2.66 -7.74 -6.07
N GLN A 59 -3.92 -8.20 -6.03
CA GLN A 59 -5.09 -7.34 -5.94
C GLN A 59 -5.11 -6.52 -4.63
N ALA A 60 -4.70 -7.12 -3.52
CA ALA A 60 -4.59 -6.40 -2.25
C ALA A 60 -3.52 -5.30 -2.30
N TYR A 61 -2.39 -5.54 -2.98
CA TYR A 61 -1.39 -4.50 -3.24
C TYR A 61 -1.97 -3.37 -4.09
N ASP A 62 -2.72 -3.69 -5.15
CA ASP A 62 -3.36 -2.69 -6.01
C ASP A 62 -4.35 -1.82 -5.24
N ALA A 63 -5.21 -2.44 -4.44
CA ALA A 63 -6.14 -1.71 -3.58
C ALA A 63 -5.41 -0.77 -2.61
N GLY A 64 -4.29 -1.20 -2.03
CA GLY A 64 -3.46 -0.36 -1.17
C GLY A 64 -2.84 0.82 -1.91
N ILE A 65 -2.23 0.57 -3.07
CA ILE A 65 -1.60 1.59 -3.92
C ILE A 65 -2.63 2.66 -4.34
N ASP A 66 -3.85 2.25 -4.65
CA ASP A 66 -4.93 3.16 -5.06
C ASP A 66 -5.56 3.92 -3.88
N ALA A 67 -5.53 3.34 -2.66
CA ALA A 67 -6.15 3.92 -1.48
C ALA A 67 -5.25 4.94 -0.77
N LEU A 68 -3.93 4.69 -0.68
CA LEU A 68 -3.02 5.55 0.08
C LEU A 68 -3.02 7.03 -0.36
N PRO A 69 -2.98 7.36 -1.68
CA PRO A 69 -3.01 8.76 -2.11
C PRO A 69 -4.32 9.47 -1.74
N LYS A 70 -5.46 8.75 -1.80
CA LYS A 70 -6.77 9.29 -1.45
C LYS A 70 -6.85 9.59 0.05
N LEU A 71 -6.33 8.68 0.88
CA LEU A 71 -6.25 8.88 2.33
C LEU A 71 -5.37 10.08 2.67
N TRP A 72 -4.17 10.15 2.10
CA TRP A 72 -3.26 11.27 2.33
C TRP A 72 -3.87 12.62 1.92
N ALA A 73 -4.51 12.68 0.75
CA ALA A 73 -5.17 13.89 0.26
C ALA A 73 -6.33 14.30 1.18
N SER A 74 -7.13 13.33 1.65
CA SER A 74 -8.21 13.62 2.60
C SER A 74 -7.72 14.17 3.95
N ILE A 75 -6.46 13.95 4.31
CA ILE A 75 -5.87 14.45 5.55
C ILE A 75 -5.19 15.82 5.35
N ASN A 76 -4.54 16.03 4.21
CA ASN A 76 -3.67 17.19 3.98
C ASN A 76 -4.29 18.28 3.09
N GLU A 77 -5.27 17.93 2.25
CA GLU A 77 -5.90 18.86 1.30
C GLU A 77 -7.32 19.26 1.71
N ASP A 78 -7.83 18.76 2.84
CA ASP A 78 -9.19 19.07 3.31
C ASP A 78 -9.31 20.58 3.64
N PRO A 79 -10.07 21.37 2.86
CA PRO A 79 -10.06 22.83 2.96
C PRO A 79 -10.88 23.37 4.14
N ASN A 80 -11.37 22.50 5.02
CA ASN A 80 -12.18 22.90 6.17
C ASN A 80 -11.63 22.26 7.46
N PRO A 81 -10.59 22.86 8.08
CA PRO A 81 -10.15 22.46 9.41
C PRO A 81 -11.25 22.90 10.40
N GLN A 82 -11.87 21.94 11.08
CA GLN A 82 -12.63 22.26 12.29
C GLN A 82 -11.69 22.67 13.43
#